data_AF-A0A9D6EE27-F1
#
_entry.id   AF-A0A9D6EE27-F1
#
_cell.length_a   1.000
_cell.length_b   1.000
_cell.length_c   1.000
_cell.angle_alpha   90.00
_cell.angle_beta   90.00
_cell.angle_gamma   90.00
#
_symmetry.space_group_name_H-M   'P 1'
#
loop_
_entity.id
_entity.type
_entity.pdbx_description
1 polymer ?
#
loop_
_entity_poly.entity_id
_entity_poly.type
_entity_poly.pdbx_seq_one_letter_code
_entity_poly.pdbx_strand_id
1 'polypeptide(L)'
;MKPLFSKYHLLLRTIKLKSDSKEIVWFVRHMLKKTYLPLENDYIKQKEEKLSNNSKNSPAVANISPDVHEARRVVIKIIDALCEKNHIRCIYAHGPIHNEAVKNSGTAIKQINETLGDLTAVIPIHRIFSYPGSKMGDSADHIDPQFKKQVTKKYYETITKLLMP
;
A
#
# COMPACT_ATOMS: atom_id res chain seq x y z
N MET A 1 -3.97 22.40 -39.47
CA MET A 1 -3.42 21.63 -38.32
C MET A 1 -3.74 22.37 -37.04
N LYS A 2 -4.65 21.82 -36.23
CA LYS A 2 -5.03 22.28 -34.88
C LYS A 2 -4.96 21.06 -33.96
N PRO A 3 -4.44 21.17 -32.73
CA PRO A 3 -4.31 20.01 -31.86
C PRO A 3 -5.68 19.62 -31.27
N LEU A 4 -6.02 18.33 -31.37
CA LEU A 4 -7.09 17.70 -30.61
C LEU A 4 -6.68 17.66 -29.13
N PHE A 5 -7.17 18.62 -28.34
CA PHE A 5 -7.35 18.44 -26.90
C PHE A 5 -8.83 18.26 -26.64
N SER A 6 -9.29 17.02 -26.63
CA SER A 6 -10.66 16.67 -26.26
C SER A 6 -10.63 15.38 -25.45
N LYS A 7 -11.30 15.43 -24.28
CA LYS A 7 -11.61 14.37 -23.31
C LYS A 7 -10.61 14.12 -22.19
N TYR A 8 -10.49 15.11 -21.30
CA TYR A 8 -10.47 14.82 -19.86
C TYR A 8 -11.68 15.51 -19.23
N HIS A 9 -12.84 14.84 -19.29
CA HIS A 9 -13.98 15.20 -18.44
C HIS A 9 -13.63 14.74 -17.02
N LEU A 10 -12.93 15.62 -16.30
CA LEU A 10 -12.69 15.50 -14.88
C LEU A 10 -14.04 15.66 -14.19
N LEU A 11 -14.62 14.54 -13.76
CA LEU A 11 -15.86 14.46 -13.01
C LEU A 11 -15.58 14.91 -11.56
N LEU A 12 -15.29 16.19 -11.37
CA LEU A 12 -15.29 16.86 -10.07
C LEU A 12 -16.74 17.10 -9.64
N ARG A 13 -17.47 16.03 -9.33
CA ARG A 13 -18.67 16.14 -8.50
C ARG A 13 -18.21 16.08 -7.04
N THR A 14 -17.97 17.27 -6.50
CA THR A 14 -18.11 17.66 -5.09
C THR A 14 -18.18 16.53 -4.06
N ILE A 15 -17.05 15.86 -3.82
CA ILE A 15 -16.73 15.42 -2.46
C ILE A 15 -16.01 16.62 -1.85
N LYS A 16 -16.59 17.20 -0.80
CA LYS A 16 -15.94 18.22 0.02
C LYS A 16 -14.83 17.52 0.83
N LEU A 17 -13.80 17.02 0.14
CA LEU A 17 -12.56 16.59 0.76
C LEU A 17 -11.99 17.86 1.39
N LYS A 18 -11.97 17.88 2.72
CA LYS A 18 -11.19 18.82 3.51
C LYS A 18 -9.71 18.46 3.29
N SER A 19 -9.23 18.49 2.05
CA SER A 19 -7.81 18.28 1.76
C SER A 19 -7.09 19.47 2.34
N ASP A 20 -6.12 19.21 3.21
CA ASP A 20 -5.26 20.26 3.74
C ASP A 20 -4.68 21.03 2.55
N SER A 21 -4.88 22.34 2.51
CA SER A 21 -4.33 23.23 1.48
C SER A 21 -2.83 22.99 1.25
N LYS A 22 -2.11 22.49 2.27
CA LYS A 22 -0.71 22.07 2.19
C LYS A 22 -0.49 20.84 1.30
N GLU A 23 -1.38 19.85 1.30
CA GLU A 23 -1.28 18.67 0.45
C GLU A 23 -1.53 19.02 -1.02
N ILE A 24 -2.51 19.87 -1.31
CA ILE A 24 -2.74 20.36 -2.68
C ILE A 24 -1.52 21.15 -3.18
N VAL A 25 -1.00 22.07 -2.36
CA VAL A 25 0.18 22.86 -2.73
C VAL A 25 1.42 21.98 -2.88
N TRP A 26 1.60 20.96 -2.03
CA TRP A 26 2.66 19.98 -2.17
C TRP A 26 2.53 19.17 -3.46
N PHE A 27 1.33 18.66 -3.77
CA PHE A 27 1.06 17.88 -4.97
C PHE A 27 1.28 18.71 -6.25
N VAL A 28 0.77 19.93 -6.30
CA VAL A 28 0.98 20.85 -7.43
C VAL A 28 2.46 21.20 -7.57
N ARG A 29 3.17 21.51 -6.47
CA ARG A 29 4.62 21.76 -6.50
C ARG A 29 5.41 20.53 -6.95
N HIS A 30 4.98 19.33 -6.56
CA HIS A 30 5.59 18.07 -6.97
C HIS A 30 5.32 17.73 -8.45
N MET A 31 4.18 18.13 -9.00
CA MET A 31 3.86 17.99 -10.43
C MET A 31 4.62 19.03 -11.28
N LEU A 32 4.81 20.25 -10.76
CA LEU A 32 5.51 21.34 -11.46
C LEU A 32 7.04 21.20 -11.38
N LYS A 33 7.57 20.68 -10.27
CA LYS A 33 8.96 20.20 -10.25
C LYS A 33 8.96 18.88 -11.02
N LYS A 34 9.68 18.81 -12.14
CA LYS A 34 10.00 17.52 -12.80
C LYS A 34 10.91 16.70 -11.90
N THR A 35 10.42 16.26 -10.75
CA THR A 35 11.13 15.38 -9.83
C THR A 35 11.16 14.03 -10.51
N TYR A 36 12.28 13.73 -11.17
CA TYR A 36 12.55 12.41 -11.70
C TYR A 36 12.64 11.47 -10.50
N LEU A 37 11.59 10.68 -10.25
CA LEU A 37 11.68 9.59 -9.29
C LEU A 37 12.69 8.60 -9.88
N PRO A 38 13.84 8.35 -9.22
CA PRO A 38 14.78 7.37 -9.72
C PRO A 38 14.13 6.00 -9.65
N LEU A 39 13.61 5.54 -10.78
CA LEU A 39 13.05 4.21 -10.93
C LEU A 39 14.17 3.23 -11.23
N GLU A 40 14.17 2.11 -10.53
CA GLU A 40 15.07 0.99 -10.73
C GLU A 40 14.22 -0.29 -10.76
N ASN A 41 14.17 -0.96 -11.93
CA ASN A 41 13.36 -2.16 -12.15
C ASN A 41 11.89 -1.99 -11.76
N ASP A 42 11.24 -0.91 -12.20
CA ASP A 42 9.84 -0.54 -11.89
C ASP A 42 9.56 -0.17 -10.42
N TYR A 43 10.60 0.06 -9.62
CA TYR A 43 10.47 0.49 -8.22
C TYR A 43 11.16 1.83 -7.97
N ILE A 44 10.67 2.56 -6.97
CA ILE A 44 11.43 3.68 -6.41
C ILE A 44 12.73 3.13 -5.83
N LYS A 45 13.87 3.71 -6.27
CA LYS A 45 15.18 3.34 -5.77
C LYS A 45 15.22 3.48 -4.24
N GLN A 46 15.59 2.39 -3.57
CA GLN A 46 15.78 2.38 -2.12
C GLN A 46 17.12 3.02 -1.75
N LYS A 47 17.21 3.50 -0.51
CA LYS A 47 18.48 3.98 0.05
C LYS A 47 19.50 2.84 0.18
N GLU A 48 20.78 3.19 0.19
CA GLU A 48 21.89 2.25 0.44
C GLU A 48 21.86 1.72 1.88
N GLU A 49 21.39 2.55 2.82
CA GLU A 49 21.17 2.16 4.21
C GLU A 49 19.93 1.26 4.33
N LYS A 50 20.16 -0.03 4.59
CA LYS A 50 19.13 -1.07 4.66
C LYS A 50 19.24 -1.88 5.95
N LEU A 51 18.15 -2.55 6.29
CA LEU A 51 18.13 -3.55 7.36
C LEU A 51 18.84 -4.83 6.93
N SER A 52 18.74 -5.18 5.65
CA SER A 52 19.34 -6.39 5.07
C SER A 52 20.87 -6.44 5.11
N ASN A 53 21.53 -5.27 5.05
CA ASN A 53 22.98 -5.15 5.07
C ASN A 53 23.54 -4.68 6.43
N ASN A 54 22.71 -4.68 7.48
CA ASN A 54 23.06 -4.23 8.84
C ASN A 54 23.56 -2.79 8.95
N SER A 55 23.48 -1.98 7.88
CA SER A 55 23.83 -0.55 7.95
C SER A 55 22.79 0.26 8.74
N LYS A 56 21.61 -0.32 8.94
CA LYS A 56 20.55 0.21 9.79
C LYS A 56 20.32 -0.74 10.96
N ASN A 57 20.63 -0.26 12.17
CA ASN A 57 20.63 -1.08 13.40
C ASN A 57 19.24 -1.50 13.87
N SER A 58 18.20 -0.84 13.41
CA SER A 58 16.83 -1.17 13.76
C SER A 58 15.91 -0.61 12.67
N PRO A 59 14.79 -1.29 12.34
CA PRO A 59 13.71 -0.57 11.70
C PRO A 59 13.43 0.63 12.60
N ALA A 60 13.07 1.79 12.07
CA ALA A 60 12.28 2.68 12.92
C ALA A 60 11.04 1.82 13.25
N VAL A 61 11.00 1.19 14.43
CA VAL A 61 10.00 0.17 14.77
C VAL A 61 8.71 0.93 14.98
N ALA A 62 8.10 1.29 13.86
CA ALA A 62 6.80 1.91 13.82
C ALA A 62 5.83 0.80 14.21
N ASN A 63 5.33 0.89 15.44
CA ASN A 63 4.09 0.22 15.77
C ASN A 63 3.08 0.62 14.68
N ILE A 64 2.41 -0.36 14.10
CA ILE A 64 1.31 -0.08 13.19
C ILE A 64 0.30 0.70 14.03
N SER A 65 -0.06 1.90 13.56
CA SER A 65 -1.05 2.72 14.26
C SER A 65 -2.31 1.89 14.49
N PRO A 66 -2.79 1.77 15.74
CA PRO A 66 -4.04 1.07 16.01
C PRO A 66 -5.23 1.78 15.38
N ASP A 67 -5.15 3.10 15.22
CA ASP A 67 -6.19 3.85 14.55
C ASP A 67 -6.03 3.76 13.03
N VAL A 68 -6.92 2.98 12.40
CA VAL A 68 -7.17 3.06 10.97
C VAL A 68 -7.93 4.35 10.72
N HIS A 69 -7.21 5.42 10.38
CA HIS A 69 -7.81 6.74 10.14
C HIS A 69 -9.10 6.64 9.30
N GLU A 70 -10.18 7.32 9.72
CA GLU A 70 -11.53 7.16 9.16
C GLU A 70 -11.57 7.31 7.63
N ALA A 71 -10.81 8.26 7.09
CA ALA A 71 -10.68 8.43 5.65
C ALA A 71 -10.25 7.14 4.91
N ARG A 72 -9.37 6.32 5.50
CA ARG A 72 -8.95 5.02 4.92
C ARG A 72 -10.07 3.99 4.97
N ARG A 73 -10.87 3.97 6.05
CA ARG A 73 -12.06 3.13 6.17
C ARG A 73 -13.09 3.48 5.09
N VAL A 74 -13.30 4.76 4.83
CA VAL A 74 -14.20 5.23 3.76
C VAL A 74 -13.68 4.78 2.39
N VAL A 75 -12.38 4.93 2.12
CA VAL A 75 -11.78 4.54 0.85
C VAL A 75 -11.95 3.04 0.58
N ILE A 76 -11.68 2.17 1.56
CA ILE A 76 -11.81 0.71 1.33
C ILE A 76 -13.27 0.29 1.10
N LYS A 77 -14.24 0.93 1.77
CA LYS A 77 -15.68 0.70 1.51
C LYS A 77 -16.11 1.16 0.11
N ILE A 78 -15.53 2.25 -0.40
CA ILE A 78 -15.76 2.68 -1.78
C ILE A 78 -15.20 1.65 -2.77
N ILE A 79 -14.00 1.13 -2.51
CA ILE A 79 -13.40 0.07 -3.34
C ILE A 79 -14.30 -1.17 -3.32
N ASP A 80 -14.79 -1.59 -2.15
CA ASP A 80 -15.71 -2.73 -2.01
C ASP A 80 -16.97 -2.57 -2.86
N ALA A 81 -17.65 -1.43 -2.73
CA ALA A 81 -18.85 -1.13 -3.51
C ALA A 81 -18.57 -1.07 -5.03
N LEU A 82 -17.38 -0.61 -5.44
CA LEU A 82 -16.97 -0.61 -6.84
C LEU A 82 -16.70 -2.02 -7.35
N CYS A 83 -16.07 -2.88 -6.56
CA CYS A 83 -15.83 -4.28 -6.92
C CYS A 83 -17.16 -5.02 -7.10
N GLU A 84 -18.10 -4.86 -6.16
CA GLU A 84 -19.45 -5.41 -6.23
C GLU A 84 -20.17 -4.94 -7.50
N LYS A 85 -20.26 -3.62 -7.69
CA LYS A 85 -21.01 -3.00 -8.81
C LYS A 85 -20.48 -3.43 -10.18
N ASN A 86 -19.18 -3.65 -10.32
CA ASN A 86 -18.56 -4.02 -11.58
C ASN A 86 -18.35 -5.53 -11.73
N HIS A 87 -18.82 -6.34 -10.76
CA HIS A 87 -18.61 -7.78 -10.71
C HIS A 87 -17.13 -8.17 -10.83
N ILE A 88 -16.24 -7.38 -10.22
CA ILE A 88 -14.79 -7.62 -10.20
C ILE A 88 -14.45 -8.34 -8.91
N ARG A 89 -13.80 -9.50 -9.02
CA ARG A 89 -13.23 -10.19 -7.86
C ARG A 89 -12.01 -9.43 -7.35
N CYS A 90 -12.17 -8.76 -6.23
CA CYS A 90 -11.11 -8.00 -5.59
C CYS A 90 -10.52 -8.78 -4.42
N ILE A 91 -9.19 -8.78 -4.31
CA ILE A 91 -8.47 -9.38 -3.19
C ILE A 91 -7.67 -8.28 -2.52
N TYR A 92 -7.82 -8.15 -1.21
CA TYR A 92 -6.99 -7.26 -0.41
C TYR A 92 -5.86 -8.05 0.24
N ALA A 93 -4.61 -7.59 0.03
CA ALA A 93 -3.44 -8.17 0.67
C ALA A 93 -2.63 -7.06 1.37
N HIS A 94 -2.23 -7.32 2.61
CA HIS A 94 -1.32 -6.43 3.33
C HIS A 94 0.04 -6.38 2.63
N GLY A 95 0.70 -5.21 2.66
CA GLY A 95 2.11 -5.11 2.27
C GLY A 95 3.02 -5.94 3.20
N PRO A 96 4.26 -6.24 2.78
CA PRO A 96 5.22 -6.92 3.63
C PRO A 96 5.62 -6.02 4.81
N ILE A 97 5.75 -6.59 6.00
CA ILE A 97 6.09 -5.84 7.22
C ILE A 97 7.22 -6.53 7.98
N HIS A 98 8.07 -5.78 8.66
CA HIS A 98 9.09 -6.34 9.53
C HIS A 98 8.48 -7.17 10.68
N ASN A 99 9.09 -8.31 11.02
CA ASN A 99 8.61 -9.23 12.05
C ASN A 99 8.31 -8.55 13.40
N GLU A 100 9.21 -7.65 13.85
CA GLU A 100 9.02 -6.97 15.13
C GLU A 100 7.85 -5.99 15.10
N ALA A 101 7.64 -5.30 13.98
CA ALA A 101 6.50 -4.40 13.84
C ALA A 101 5.17 -5.17 13.91
N VAL A 102 5.11 -6.36 13.28
CA VAL A 102 3.93 -7.25 13.40
C VAL A 102 3.75 -7.74 14.84
N LYS A 103 4.83 -8.22 15.48
CA LYS A 103 4.82 -8.71 16.86
C LYS A 103 4.30 -7.66 17.84
N ASN A 104 4.70 -6.41 17.66
CA ASN A 104 4.35 -5.32 18.57
C ASN A 104 2.97 -4.69 18.27
N SER A 105 2.31 -5.07 17.18
CA SER A 105 1.09 -4.42 16.69
C SER A 105 -0.15 -5.32 16.70
N GLY A 106 -0.18 -6.34 17.55
CA GLY A 106 -1.27 -7.33 17.57
C GLY A 106 -2.68 -6.72 17.65
N THR A 107 -2.89 -5.72 18.52
CA THR A 107 -4.17 -5.01 18.64
C THR A 107 -4.55 -4.25 17.36
N ALA A 108 -3.60 -3.52 16.78
CA ALA A 108 -3.82 -2.77 15.54
C ALA A 108 -4.19 -3.69 14.38
N ILE A 109 -3.46 -4.81 14.25
CA ILE A 109 -3.70 -5.82 13.22
C ILE A 109 -5.09 -6.43 13.36
N LYS A 110 -5.51 -6.70 14.59
CA LYS A 110 -6.86 -7.21 14.88
C LYS A 110 -7.92 -6.22 14.41
N GLN A 111 -7.82 -4.95 14.78
CA GLN A 111 -8.78 -3.90 14.39
C GLN A 111 -8.84 -3.67 12.87
N ILE A 112 -7.67 -3.71 12.21
CA ILE A 112 -7.59 -3.67 10.74
C ILE A 112 -8.34 -4.87 10.14
N ASN A 113 -8.08 -6.07 10.63
CA ASN A 113 -8.72 -7.29 10.11
C ASN A 113 -10.23 -7.33 10.39
N GLU A 114 -10.71 -6.80 11.51
CA GLU A 114 -12.13 -6.61 11.79
C GLU A 114 -12.76 -5.66 10.76
N THR A 115 -12.14 -4.49 10.52
CA THR A 115 -12.60 -3.54 9.49
C THR A 115 -12.67 -4.16 8.09
N LEU A 116 -11.72 -5.03 7.76
CA LEU A 116 -11.68 -5.75 6.48
C LEU A 116 -12.72 -6.88 6.40
N GLY A 117 -13.16 -7.42 7.54
CA GLY A 117 -14.20 -8.46 7.61
C GLY A 117 -15.60 -7.92 7.32
N ASP A 118 -15.83 -6.61 7.45
CA ASP A 118 -17.09 -5.95 7.12
C ASP A 118 -17.30 -5.76 5.60
N LEU A 119 -16.31 -6.13 4.78
CA LEU A 119 -16.36 -6.00 3.33
C LEU A 119 -17.15 -7.16 2.70
N THR A 120 -17.87 -6.87 1.62
CA THR A 120 -18.79 -7.83 1.00
C THR A 120 -18.27 -8.42 -0.31
N ALA A 121 -17.53 -7.63 -1.09
CA ALA A 121 -17.02 -8.01 -2.41
C ALA A 121 -15.50 -8.20 -2.44
N VAL A 122 -14.78 -7.48 -1.60
CA VAL A 122 -13.33 -7.59 -1.44
C VAL A 122 -13.04 -8.75 -0.50
N ILE A 123 -12.24 -9.72 -0.98
CA ILE A 123 -11.80 -10.88 -0.20
C ILE A 123 -10.49 -10.51 0.52
N PRO A 124 -10.47 -10.38 1.86
CA PRO A 124 -9.25 -10.03 2.57
C PRO A 124 -8.35 -11.25 2.84
N ILE A 125 -7.05 -11.08 2.62
CA ILE A 125 -6.02 -11.96 3.17
C ILE A 125 -5.65 -11.44 4.56
N HIS A 126 -6.27 -12.00 5.60
CA HIS A 126 -6.03 -11.57 6.99
C HIS A 126 -4.59 -11.80 7.49
N ARG A 127 -3.86 -12.73 6.88
CA ARG A 127 -2.46 -13.00 7.21
C ARG A 127 -1.58 -11.86 6.71
N ILE A 128 -0.81 -11.26 7.61
CA ILE A 128 0.27 -10.33 7.25
C ILE A 128 1.52 -11.11 6.90
N PHE A 129 2.12 -10.80 5.75
CA PHE A 129 3.39 -11.40 5.35
C PHE A 129 4.53 -10.65 6.04
N SER A 130 5.06 -11.25 7.10
CA SER A 130 6.15 -10.65 7.87
C SER A 130 7.53 -11.23 7.51
N TYR A 131 8.56 -10.39 7.59
CA TYR A 131 9.93 -10.78 7.25
C TYR A 131 10.96 -10.25 8.26
N PRO A 132 12.09 -10.97 8.47
CA PRO A 132 13.18 -10.50 9.32
C PRO A 132 13.93 -9.34 8.66
N GLY A 133 14.66 -8.54 9.46
CA GLY A 133 15.47 -7.42 8.99
C GLY A 133 16.42 -7.78 7.86
N SER A 134 16.98 -8.99 7.87
CA SER A 134 17.85 -9.53 6.81
C SER A 134 17.20 -9.57 5.42
N LYS A 135 15.88 -9.41 5.32
CA LYS A 135 15.12 -9.35 4.05
C LYS A 135 14.48 -7.99 3.76
N MET A 136 14.61 -7.04 4.67
CA MET A 136 14.00 -5.72 4.56
C MET A 136 14.98 -4.71 3.95
N GLY A 137 14.45 -3.77 3.20
CA GLY A 137 15.19 -2.68 2.57
C GLY A 137 15.44 -1.53 3.55
N ASP A 138 15.19 -0.32 3.08
CA ASP A 138 15.44 0.92 3.81
C ASP A 138 14.38 1.26 4.87
N SER A 139 13.27 0.55 4.91
CA SER A 139 12.17 0.74 5.87
C SER A 139 11.59 -0.58 6.39
N ALA A 140 10.70 -0.47 7.39
CA ALA A 140 10.02 -1.61 8.01
C ALA A 140 8.90 -2.22 7.14
N ASP A 141 8.57 -1.61 6.01
CA ASP A 141 7.51 -2.01 5.08
C ASP A 141 8.01 -2.21 3.64
N HIS A 142 9.32 -2.12 3.43
CA HIS A 142 9.96 -2.36 2.14
C HIS A 142 10.81 -3.62 2.16
N ILE A 143 10.62 -4.50 1.18
CA ILE A 143 11.52 -5.64 0.93
C ILE A 143 12.72 -5.18 0.12
N ASP A 144 13.91 -5.65 0.50
CA ASP A 144 15.13 -5.40 -0.28
C ASP A 144 14.96 -6.01 -1.69
N PRO A 145 15.27 -5.26 -2.77
CA PRO A 145 15.25 -5.72 -4.15
C PRO A 145 15.71 -7.16 -4.38
N GLN A 146 16.79 -7.60 -3.72
CA GLN A 146 17.33 -8.95 -3.89
C GLN A 146 16.36 -10.07 -3.48
N PHE A 147 15.43 -9.79 -2.55
CA PHE A 147 14.44 -10.76 -2.06
C PHE A 147 13.05 -10.58 -2.69
N LYS A 148 12.81 -9.53 -3.49
CA LYS A 148 11.48 -9.24 -4.07
C LYS A 148 10.92 -10.42 -4.85
N LYS A 149 11.72 -11.07 -5.69
CA LYS A 149 11.29 -12.25 -6.47
C LYS A 149 10.75 -13.36 -5.57
N GLN A 150 11.43 -13.64 -4.45
CA GLN A 150 10.99 -14.66 -3.49
C GLN A 150 9.67 -14.25 -2.81
N VAL A 151 9.58 -12.99 -2.37
CA VAL A 151 8.39 -12.48 -1.68
C VAL A 151 7.18 -12.44 -2.62
N THR A 152 7.34 -11.89 -3.82
CA THR A 152 6.28 -11.86 -4.85
C THR A 152 5.77 -13.25 -5.17
N LYS A 153 6.64 -14.26 -5.26
CA LYS A 153 6.21 -15.65 -5.46
C LYS A 153 5.28 -16.15 -4.35
N LYS A 154 5.58 -15.84 -3.07
CA LYS A 154 4.70 -16.21 -1.94
C LYS A 154 3.34 -15.53 -1.99
N TYR A 155 3.30 -14.25 -2.39
CA TYR A 155 2.05 -13.53 -2.60
C TYR A 155 1.25 -14.16 -3.73
N TYR A 156 1.88 -14.40 -4.87
CA TYR A 156 1.28 -15.05 -6.03
C TYR A 156 0.63 -16.38 -5.64
N GLU A 157 1.39 -17.28 -5.01
CA GLU A 157 0.89 -18.59 -4.55
C GLU A 157 -0.29 -18.49 -3.57
N THR A 158 -0.34 -17.44 -2.75
CA THR A 158 -1.46 -17.22 -1.82
C THR A 158 -2.69 -16.71 -2.55
N ILE A 159 -2.50 -15.73 -3.44
CA ILE A 159 -3.58 -15.10 -4.21
C ILE A 159 -4.19 -16.10 -5.19
N THR A 160 -3.37 -16.89 -5.89
CA THR A 160 -3.87 -17.88 -6.87
C THR A 160 -4.78 -18.92 -6.23
N LYS A 161 -4.51 -19.32 -4.99
CA LYS A 161 -5.40 -20.24 -4.24
C LYS A 161 -6.78 -19.67 -3.96
N LEU A 162 -6.93 -18.33 -3.96
CA LEU A 162 -8.22 -17.65 -3.80
C LEU A 162 -8.91 -17.38 -5.14
N LEU A 163 -8.15 -17.42 -6.24
CA LEU A 163 -8.68 -17.19 -7.59
C LEU A 163 -9.13 -18.46 -8.27
N MET A 164 -8.53 -19.60 -7.93
CA MET A 164 -8.89 -20.91 -8.45
C MET A 164 -10.09 -21.48 -7.66
N PRO A 165 -11.14 -21.96 -8.35
CA PRO A 165 -12.31 -22.57 -7.71
C PRO A 165 -12.01 -23.91 -7.04
#